data_AF-A0A7X9UD76-F1
#
_entry.id   AF-A0A7X9UD76-F1
#
_cell.length_a   1.000
_cell.length_b   1.000
_cell.length_c   1.000
_cell.angle_alpha   90.00
_cell.angle_beta   90.00
_cell.angle_gamma   90.00
#
_symmetry.space_group_name_H-M   'P 1'
#
loop_
_entity.id
_entity.type
_entity.pdbx_description
1 polymer ?
#
loop_
_entity_poly.entity_id
_entity_poly.type
_entity_poly.pdbx_seq_one_letter_code
_entity_poly.pdbx_strand_id
1 'polypeptide(L)'
;MLLTYSAAARGCSLMAAISGNDPAKEAESPTRLIDAGVNGLVVNTCGGNDEAIAAAAGRLPVVLLDRDVVDGGVDLVTSNNRKLVAGKQ
;
A
#
# COMPACT_ATOMS: atom_id res chain seq x y z
N MET A 1 5.56 -5.36 -12.31
CA MET A 1 5.35 -6.60 -13.11
C MET A 1 5.27 -7.86 -12.24
N LEU A 2 6.15 -8.02 -11.23
CA LEU A 2 6.16 -9.22 -10.36
C LEU A 2 4.87 -9.42 -9.56
N LEU A 3 4.26 -8.34 -9.06
CA LEU A 3 3.00 -8.39 -8.30
C LEU A 3 1.84 -8.90 -9.16
N THR A 4 1.63 -8.30 -10.34
CA THR A 4 0.57 -8.70 -11.29
C THR A 4 0.71 -10.17 -11.71
N TYR A 5 1.94 -10.61 -11.98
CA TYR A 5 2.22 -12.01 -12.31
C TYR A 5 1.91 -12.96 -11.14
N SER A 6 2.34 -12.60 -9.93
CA SER A 6 2.11 -13.41 -8.72
C SER A 6 0.63 -13.51 -8.34
N ALA A 7 -0.14 -12.44 -8.57
CA ALA A 7 -1.59 -12.41 -8.38
C ALA A 7 -2.29 -13.31 -9.40
N ALA A 8 -1.96 -13.17 -10.68
CA ALA A 8 -2.52 -14.00 -11.75
C ALA A 8 -2.25 -15.50 -11.53
N ALA A 9 -1.02 -15.86 -11.11
CA ALA A 9 -0.66 -17.25 -10.79
C ALA A 9 -1.47 -17.84 -9.62
N ARG A 10 -2.07 -17.00 -8.77
CA ARG A 10 -2.93 -17.40 -7.64
C ARG A 10 -4.42 -17.24 -7.95
N GLY A 11 -4.78 -16.89 -9.19
CA GLY A 11 -6.17 -16.63 -9.57
C GLY A 11 -6.73 -15.33 -9.00
N CYS A 12 -5.87 -14.42 -8.53
CA CYS A 12 -6.28 -13.12 -8.03
C CYS A 12 -6.34 -12.09 -9.16
N SER A 13 -7.43 -11.33 -9.21
CA SER A 13 -7.54 -10.13 -10.05
C SER A 13 -6.92 -8.93 -9.33
N LEU A 14 -6.29 -8.04 -10.09
CA LEU A 14 -5.71 -6.80 -9.55
C LEU A 14 -6.59 -5.62 -9.95
N MET A 15 -6.99 -4.82 -8.96
CA MET A 15 -7.64 -3.53 -9.17
C MET A 15 -6.69 -2.43 -8.67
N ALA A 16 -6.41 -1.45 -9.51
CA ALA A 16 -5.41 -0.42 -9.23
C ALA A 16 -6.04 0.98 -9.19
N ALA A 17 -5.62 1.78 -8.22
CA ALA A 17 -5.86 3.22 -8.16
C ALA A 17 -4.51 3.94 -8.20
N ILE A 18 -4.42 5.01 -9.00
CA ILE A 18 -3.19 5.81 -9.16
C ILE A 18 -3.48 7.20 -8.60
N SER A 19 -2.84 7.55 -7.48
CA SER A 19 -3.02 8.85 -6.83
C SER A 19 -2.37 10.00 -7.61
N GLY A 20 -1.34 9.71 -8.42
CA GLY A 20 -0.55 10.75 -9.07
C GLY A 20 0.20 11.63 -8.07
N ASN A 21 0.57 11.06 -6.91
CA ASN A 21 1.19 11.77 -5.79
C ASN A 21 0.30 12.85 -5.13
N ASP A 22 -1.02 12.81 -5.39
CA ASP A 22 -2.02 13.67 -4.76
C ASP A 22 -2.55 13.04 -3.47
N PRO A 23 -2.25 13.61 -2.29
CA PRO A 23 -2.64 13.02 -1.00
C PRO A 23 -4.14 12.88 -0.82
N ALA A 24 -4.95 13.78 -1.41
CA ALA A 24 -6.40 13.71 -1.29
C ALA A 24 -6.95 12.50 -2.06
N LYS A 25 -6.46 12.28 -3.29
CA LYS A 25 -6.81 11.08 -4.06
C LYS A 25 -6.30 9.80 -3.40
N GLU A 26 -5.14 9.86 -2.78
CA GLU A 26 -4.53 8.74 -2.06
C GLU A 26 -5.33 8.37 -0.81
N ALA A 27 -5.94 9.33 -0.11
CA ALA A 27 -6.82 9.10 1.03
C ALA A 27 -8.20 8.53 0.62
N GLU A 28 -8.75 8.91 -0.53
CA GLU A 28 -10.05 8.40 -1.01
C GLU A 28 -9.95 7.00 -1.67
N SER A 29 -8.79 6.66 -2.23
CA SER A 29 -8.60 5.45 -3.02
C SER A 29 -8.83 4.14 -2.23
N PRO A 30 -8.36 3.98 -0.97
CA PRO A 30 -8.60 2.78 -0.19
C PRO A 30 -10.09 2.49 -0.03
N THR A 31 -10.89 3.48 0.36
CA THR A 31 -12.34 3.33 0.55
C THR A 31 -13.03 2.89 -0.74
N ARG A 32 -12.70 3.52 -1.87
CA ARG A 32 -13.27 3.16 -3.19
C ARG A 32 -12.97 1.71 -3.59
N LEU A 33 -11.75 1.24 -3.34
CA LEU A 33 -11.36 -0.13 -3.66
C LEU A 33 -12.04 -1.13 -2.73
N ILE A 34 -12.17 -0.83 -1.44
CA ILE A 34 -12.89 -1.67 -0.49
C ILE A 34 -14.36 -1.79 -0.89
N ASP A 35 -15.00 -0.69 -1.22
CA ASP A 35 -16.42 -0.67 -1.62
C ASP A 35 -16.65 -1.37 -2.97
N ALA A 36 -15.61 -1.46 -3.82
CA ALA A 36 -15.62 -2.29 -5.02
C ALA A 36 -15.44 -3.79 -4.75
N GLY A 37 -15.26 -4.20 -3.49
CA GLY A 37 -15.23 -5.59 -3.05
C GLY A 37 -13.87 -6.28 -3.12
N VAL A 38 -12.76 -5.53 -3.06
CA VAL A 38 -11.42 -6.16 -2.98
C VAL A 38 -11.24 -6.91 -1.65
N ASN A 39 -10.47 -8.00 -1.67
CA ASN A 39 -10.21 -8.82 -0.47
C ASN A 39 -8.97 -8.39 0.33
N GLY A 40 -8.17 -7.47 -0.21
CA GLY A 40 -6.92 -7.01 0.39
C GLY A 40 -6.38 -5.80 -0.35
N LEU A 41 -5.53 -5.04 0.31
CA LEU A 41 -4.88 -3.87 -0.27
C LEU A 41 -3.36 -3.96 -0.15
N VAL A 42 -2.69 -3.52 -1.21
CA VAL A 42 -1.25 -3.24 -1.21
C VAL A 42 -1.10 -1.75 -1.51
N VAL A 43 -0.52 -0.99 -0.59
CA VAL A 43 -0.48 0.48 -0.65
C VAL A 43 0.96 0.95 -0.69
N ASN A 44 1.34 1.63 -1.77
CA ASN A 44 2.60 2.38 -1.84
C ASN A 44 2.27 3.84 -1.53
N THR A 45 2.47 4.25 -0.28
CA THR A 45 2.03 5.56 0.20
C THR A 45 3.08 6.65 -0.02
N CYS A 46 2.63 7.83 -0.47
CA CYS A 46 3.43 9.05 -0.50
C CYS A 46 3.53 9.73 0.89
N GLY A 47 2.69 9.33 1.85
CA GLY A 47 2.58 9.86 3.21
C GLY A 47 1.48 10.92 3.38
N GLY A 48 1.04 11.14 4.63
CA GLY A 48 0.01 12.13 4.97
C GLY A 48 -1.43 11.61 4.90
N ASN A 49 -1.60 10.30 4.80
CA ASN A 49 -2.87 9.58 4.69
C ASN A 49 -2.95 8.41 5.69
N ASP A 50 -2.19 8.50 6.78
CA ASP A 50 -2.04 7.48 7.82
C ASP A 50 -3.40 7.05 8.40
N GLU A 51 -4.30 8.01 8.69
CA GLU A 51 -5.65 7.73 9.18
C GLU A 51 -6.50 6.92 8.19
N ALA A 52 -6.40 7.23 6.89
CA ALA A 52 -7.14 6.51 5.85
C ALA A 52 -6.61 5.07 5.69
N ILE A 53 -5.29 4.89 5.82
CA ILE A 53 -4.64 3.58 5.80
C ILE A 53 -5.05 2.76 7.03
N ALA A 54 -5.05 3.37 8.23
CA ALA A 54 -5.47 2.72 9.47
C ALA A 54 -6.96 2.30 9.41
N ALA A 55 -7.83 3.17 8.88
CA ALA A 55 -9.24 2.86 8.67
C ALA A 55 -9.44 1.69 7.69
N ALA A 56 -8.63 1.61 6.63
CA ALA A 56 -8.65 0.49 5.70
C ALA A 56 -8.17 -0.82 6.34
N ALA A 57 -7.10 -0.76 7.13
CA ALA A 57 -6.53 -1.90 7.85
C ALA A 57 -7.50 -2.47 8.90
N GLY A 58 -8.41 -1.65 9.45
CA GLY A 58 -9.50 -2.10 10.30
C GLY A 58 -10.60 -2.90 9.57
N ARG A 59 -10.64 -2.88 8.23
CA ARG A 59 -11.69 -3.52 7.42
C ARG A 59 -11.21 -4.76 6.66
N LEU A 60 -9.97 -4.77 6.18
CA LEU A 60 -9.38 -5.88 5.42
C LEU A 60 -7.85 -5.93 5.59
N PRO A 61 -7.18 -7.01 5.16
CA PRO A 61 -5.73 -7.08 5.19
C PRO A 61 -5.08 -6.00 4.31
N VAL A 62 -4.23 -5.16 4.92
CA VAL A 62 -3.46 -4.13 4.23
C VAL A 62 -1.97 -4.43 4.40
N VAL A 63 -1.22 -4.26 3.32
CA VAL A 63 0.25 -4.30 3.32
C VAL A 63 0.79 -3.00 2.73
N LEU A 64 1.74 -2.38 3.42
CA LEU A 64 2.46 -1.18 2.96
C LEU A 64 3.67 -1.56 2.13
N LEU A 65 3.95 -0.75 1.11
CA LEU A 65 5.17 -0.83 0.31
C LEU A 65 6.02 0.41 0.52
N ASP A 66 7.33 0.18 0.66
CA ASP A 66 8.41 1.17 0.73
C ASP A 66 8.42 2.07 1.98
N ARG A 67 7.27 2.70 2.30
CA ARG A 67 7.12 3.67 3.40
C ARG A 67 6.19 3.13 4.49
N ASP A 68 6.62 3.33 5.73
CA ASP A 68 5.84 3.04 6.93
C ASP A 68 4.86 4.16 7.28
N VAL A 69 3.83 3.85 8.08
CA VAL A 69 2.91 4.82 8.69
C VAL A 69 3.12 4.84 10.20
N VAL A 70 2.89 5.99 10.84
CA VAL A 70 3.35 6.23 12.23
C VAL A 70 2.68 5.29 13.26
N ASP A 71 1.54 4.70 12.92
CA ASP A 71 0.77 3.79 13.79
C ASP A 71 0.83 2.29 13.41
N GLY A 72 1.99 1.84 12.91
CA GLY A 72 2.72 0.59 13.25
C GLY A 72 2.07 -0.80 13.29
N GLY A 73 0.77 -0.95 13.04
CA GLY A 73 0.08 -2.25 13.07
C GLY A 73 -0.07 -2.93 11.71
N VAL A 74 0.42 -2.30 10.64
CA VAL A 74 0.24 -2.75 9.25
C VAL A 74 1.54 -3.37 8.75
N ASP A 75 1.44 -4.53 8.11
CA ASP A 75 2.60 -5.22 7.55
C ASP A 75 3.32 -4.32 6.52
N LEU A 76 4.65 -4.20 6.64
CA LEU A 76 5.47 -3.38 5.76
C LEU A 76 6.43 -4.25 4.95
N VAL A 77 6.36 -4.13 3.63
CA VAL A 77 7.36 -4.63 2.69
C VAL A 77 8.18 -3.46 2.20
N THR A 78 9.37 -3.29 2.78
CA THR A 78 10.32 -2.26 2.37
C THR A 78 11.68 -2.88 2.04
N SER A 79 12.49 -2.15 1.29
CA SER A 79 13.91 -2.50 1.14
C SER A 79 14.67 -2.11 2.40
N ASN A 80 15.83 -2.71 2.66
CA ASN A 80 16.71 -2.25 3.74
C ASN A 80 17.40 -0.93 3.34
N ASN A 81 16.60 0.13 3.15
CA ASN A 81 17.04 1.43 2.64
C ASN A 81 18.14 2.02 3.51
N ARG A 82 18.17 1.68 4.81
CA ARG A 82 19.24 2.06 5.75
C ARG A 82 20.64 1.57 5.33
N LYS A 83 20.75 0.38 4.73
CA LYS A 83 22.02 -0.12 4.16
C LYS A 83 22.36 0.52 2.81
N LEU A 84 21.35 0.93 2.05
CA LEU A 84 21.54 1.56 0.73
C LEU A 84 22.09 3.00 0.81
N VAL A 85 21.69 3.78 1.82
CA VAL A 85 22.29 5.11 2.06
C VAL A 85 23.69 5.03 2.68
N ALA A 86 24.00 3.95 3.41
CA ALA A 86 25.33 3.76 4.01
C ALA A 86 26.40 3.27 3.02
N GLY A 87 26.02 2.85 1.80
CA GLY A 87 26.94 2.39 0.74
C GLY A 87 27.42 3.49 -0.23
N LYS A 88 27.06 4.76 0.03
CA LYS A 88 27.62 5.93 -0.67
C LYS A 88 28.52 6.72 0.30
N GLN A 89 29.69 6.19 0.60
CA GLN A 89 30.85 6.96 1.05
C GLN A 89 32.05 6.60 0.18
#